data_AF-A0A4R1YQU8-F1
#
_entry.id   AF-A0A4R1YQU8-F1
#
_cell.length_a   1.000
_cell.length_b   1.000
_cell.length_c   1.000
_cell.angle_alpha   90.00
_cell.angle_beta   90.00
_cell.angle_gamma   90.00
#
_symmetry.space_group_name_H-M   'P 1'
#
loop_
_entity.id
_entity.type
_entity.pdbx_description
1 polymer ?
#
loop_
_entity_poly.entity_id
_entity_poly.type
_entity_poly.pdbx_seq_one_letter_code
_entity_poly.pdbx_strand_id
1 'polypeptide(L)'
;MTYCVGLMLDQGLVMMADTRTNAGVDNISTFRKLFTWQVPGERVLMLMTAGNLATTQAVVSLLDERTKAHGERDPSINEVPSMFQAARLVADTLRSVISQPGTQGQRAEGTFNATLILGGQIKGGPVRLFLIYPEGNFIEAGTDTPFFQIGETKYGRPILVRAYDRTMGFEQAIKLLLVSFDSTVKANLSVGPPFDLQLYRAGSLTLEPQLRIAADDPYYHAISAGWGEALKTALDSLPDFELDAGG
;
A
#
# COMPACT_ATOMS: atom_id res chain seq x y z
N MET A 1 4.11 10.07 -7.35
CA MET A 1 5.35 9.83 -6.56
C MET A 1 5.04 8.95 -5.34
N THR A 2 4.42 7.80 -5.57
CA THR A 2 4.12 6.80 -4.53
C THR A 2 3.74 5.50 -5.22
N TYR A 3 4.12 4.34 -4.67
CA TYR A 3 3.49 3.07 -4.98
C TYR A 3 3.34 2.23 -3.70
N CYS A 4 2.12 1.82 -3.41
CA CYS A 4 1.84 0.91 -2.30
C CYS A 4 0.90 -0.21 -2.74
N VAL A 5 1.07 -1.40 -2.17
CA VAL A 5 0.27 -2.59 -2.46
C VAL A 5 -0.11 -3.28 -1.16
N GLY A 6 -1.40 -3.54 -0.98
CA GLY A 6 -1.93 -4.42 0.05
C GLY A 6 -2.43 -5.71 -0.59
N LEU A 7 -1.86 -6.84 -0.19
CA LEU A 7 -2.23 -8.19 -0.65
C LEU A 7 -2.94 -8.94 0.48
N MET A 8 -4.08 -9.53 0.16
CA MET A 8 -4.79 -10.47 1.02
C MET A 8 -4.49 -11.90 0.58
N LEU A 9 -4.08 -12.74 1.52
CA LEU A 9 -3.81 -14.16 1.35
C LEU A 9 -4.65 -14.95 2.36
N ASP A 10 -4.80 -16.25 2.16
CA ASP A 10 -5.53 -17.09 3.12
C ASP A 10 -4.85 -17.12 4.49
N GLN A 11 -3.51 -16.98 4.53
CA GLN A 11 -2.76 -16.94 5.78
C GLN A 11 -2.65 -15.54 6.42
N GLY A 12 -3.14 -14.47 5.77
CA GLY A 12 -3.09 -13.11 6.32
C GLY A 12 -2.85 -11.99 5.29
N LEU A 13 -2.13 -10.95 5.69
CA LEU A 13 -1.88 -9.75 4.88
C LEU A 13 -0.39 -9.51 4.63
N VAL A 14 -0.10 -9.00 3.45
CA VAL A 14 1.23 -8.48 3.07
C VAL A 14 1.05 -7.06 2.56
N MET A 15 1.69 -6.09 3.20
CA MET A 15 1.60 -4.68 2.82
C MET A 15 2.99 -4.12 2.55
N MET A 16 3.21 -3.57 1.36
CA MET A 16 4.49 -3.00 0.95
C MET A 16 4.28 -1.60 0.37
N ALA A 17 5.12 -0.66 0.77
CA ALA A 17 5.09 0.71 0.32
C ALA A 17 6.49 1.23 -0.03
N ASP A 18 6.58 2.00 -1.12
CA ASP A 18 7.77 2.77 -1.41
C ASP A 18 7.89 4.01 -0.50
N THR A 19 9.04 4.67 -0.50
CA THR A 19 9.27 5.82 0.40
C THR A 19 9.63 7.10 -0.33
N ARG A 20 9.91 7.05 -1.64
CA ARG A 20 10.17 8.25 -2.45
C ARG A 20 8.93 9.13 -2.52
N THR A 21 9.06 10.41 -2.19
CA THR A 21 7.90 11.32 -2.07
C THR A 21 8.25 12.69 -2.62
N ASN A 22 7.27 13.34 -3.24
CA ASN A 22 7.35 14.76 -3.60
C ASN A 22 6.99 15.63 -2.40
N ALA A 23 7.94 16.43 -1.91
CA ALA A 23 7.72 17.40 -0.85
C ALA A 23 7.65 18.86 -1.36
N GLY A 24 7.67 19.08 -2.67
CA GLY A 24 7.65 20.40 -3.30
C GLY A 24 8.45 20.44 -4.60
N VAL A 25 8.46 21.59 -5.27
CA VAL A 25 9.30 21.81 -6.47
C VAL A 25 10.75 21.50 -6.11
N ASP A 26 11.38 20.59 -6.87
CA ASP A 26 12.75 20.11 -6.70
C ASP A 26 13.09 19.45 -5.34
N ASN A 27 12.07 19.02 -4.57
CA ASN A 27 12.29 18.34 -3.30
C ASN A 27 11.75 16.90 -3.32
N ILE A 28 12.60 15.97 -3.76
CA ILE A 28 12.35 14.53 -3.66
C ILE A 28 13.04 14.03 -2.40
N SER A 29 12.25 13.50 -1.47
CA SER A 29 12.71 13.04 -0.16
C SER A 29 12.13 11.67 0.18
N THR A 30 12.65 11.07 1.25
CA THR A 30 12.24 9.76 1.76
C THR A 30 11.28 9.93 2.92
N PHE A 31 10.02 9.54 2.75
CA PHE A 31 9.00 9.54 3.81
C PHE A 31 8.37 8.16 3.93
N ARG A 32 8.12 7.74 5.18
CA ARG A 32 7.38 6.50 5.47
C ARG A 32 5.95 6.63 4.95
N LYS A 33 5.46 5.57 4.31
CA LYS A 33 4.09 5.48 3.79
C LYS A 33 3.32 4.28 4.30
N LEU A 34 3.86 3.54 5.27
CA LEU A 34 3.23 2.41 5.93
C LEU A 34 3.27 2.64 7.45
N PHE A 35 2.10 2.69 8.07
CA PHE A 35 1.90 2.99 9.50
C PHE A 35 1.14 1.85 10.15
N THR A 36 1.40 1.61 11.43
CA THR A 36 0.79 0.50 12.17
C THR A 36 0.31 0.92 13.54
N TRP A 37 -0.83 0.37 13.96
CA TRP A 37 -1.34 0.43 15.33
C TRP A 37 -1.62 -1.00 15.79
N GLN A 38 -1.23 -1.31 17.03
CA GLN A 38 -1.51 -2.63 17.61
C GLN A 38 -1.88 -2.51 19.09
N VAL A 39 -2.81 -3.37 19.48
CA VAL A 39 -3.03 -3.75 20.88
C VAL A 39 -2.87 -5.28 20.91
N PRO A 40 -1.72 -5.80 21.37
CA PRO A 40 -1.40 -7.22 21.27
C PRO A 40 -2.50 -8.12 21.84
N GLY A 41 -2.93 -9.12 21.07
CA GLY A 41 -4.00 -10.04 21.45
C GLY A 41 -5.42 -9.49 21.26
N GLU A 42 -5.56 -8.25 20.79
CA GLU A 42 -6.86 -7.61 20.54
C GLU A 42 -7.00 -7.11 19.11
N ARG A 43 -6.04 -6.35 18.59
CA ARG A 43 -6.15 -5.77 17.24
C ARG A 43 -4.80 -5.45 16.62
N VAL A 44 -4.79 -5.47 15.29
CA VAL A 44 -3.73 -4.91 14.46
C VAL A 44 -4.37 -4.11 13.32
N LEU A 45 -3.77 -2.97 13.02
CA LEU A 45 -4.19 -2.07 11.96
C LEU A 45 -2.94 -1.60 11.22
N MET A 46 -2.99 -1.61 9.89
CA MET A 46 -1.92 -1.20 9.00
C MET A 46 -2.51 -0.25 7.96
N LEU A 47 -1.91 0.93 7.80
CA LEU A 47 -2.36 1.96 6.88
C LEU A 47 -1.25 2.33 5.92
N MET A 48 -1.55 2.34 4.61
CA MET A 48 -0.66 2.90 3.59
C MET A 48 -1.25 4.17 2.99
N THR A 49 -0.37 5.11 2.65
CA THR A 49 -0.75 6.46 2.21
C THR A 49 -0.20 6.78 0.82
N ALA A 50 -1.01 7.43 -0.03
CA ALA A 50 -0.57 8.00 -1.30
C ALA A 50 -1.29 9.32 -1.59
N GLY A 51 -0.63 10.22 -2.31
CA GLY A 51 -1.16 11.54 -2.67
C GLY A 51 -0.45 12.68 -1.95
N ASN A 52 -1.18 13.73 -1.60
CA ASN A 52 -0.61 14.92 -0.96
C ASN A 52 0.03 14.58 0.40
N LEU A 53 1.33 14.89 0.55
CA LEU A 53 2.09 14.56 1.75
C LEU A 53 1.52 15.24 3.01
N ALA A 54 1.16 16.52 2.93
CA ALA A 54 0.58 17.25 4.07
C ALA A 54 -0.76 16.65 4.51
N THR A 55 -1.64 16.30 3.55
CA THR A 55 -2.91 15.61 3.83
C THR A 55 -2.66 14.28 4.53
N THR A 56 -1.79 13.44 3.98
CA THR A 56 -1.54 12.09 4.54
C THR A 56 -0.90 12.16 5.92
N GLN A 57 0.03 13.08 6.16
CA GLN A 57 0.63 13.31 7.48
C GLN A 57 -0.40 13.81 8.50
N ALA A 58 -1.26 14.76 8.11
CA ALA A 58 -2.31 15.24 9.00
C ALA A 58 -3.28 14.11 9.41
N VAL A 59 -3.68 13.25 8.47
CA VAL A 59 -4.53 12.08 8.77
C VAL A 59 -3.85 11.15 9.77
N VAL A 60 -2.59 10.75 9.51
CA VAL A 60 -1.86 9.85 10.41
C VAL A 60 -1.67 10.47 11.79
N SER A 61 -1.28 11.75 11.86
CA SER A 61 -1.08 12.47 13.12
C SER A 61 -2.37 12.56 13.94
N LEU A 62 -3.51 12.86 13.32
CA LEU A 62 -4.80 12.90 14.02
C LEU A 62 -5.22 11.52 14.54
N LEU A 63 -4.97 10.45 13.77
CA LEU A 63 -5.24 9.09 14.22
C LEU A 63 -4.34 8.73 15.42
N ASP A 64 -3.05 9.07 15.37
CA ASP A 64 -2.10 8.85 16.46
C ASP A 64 -2.44 9.67 17.72
N GLU A 65 -2.79 10.94 17.57
CA GLU A 65 -3.10 11.84 18.68
C GLU A 65 -4.33 11.36 19.46
N ARG A 66 -5.38 10.91 18.76
CA ARG A 66 -6.58 10.32 19.36
C ARG A 66 -6.30 9.03 20.14
N THR A 67 -5.18 8.34 19.89
CA THR A 67 -4.78 7.19 20.72
C THR A 67 -4.20 7.58 22.07
N LYS A 68 -3.75 8.84 22.23
CA LYS A 68 -3.11 9.36 23.43
C LYS A 68 -4.09 10.19 24.28
N ALA A 69 -4.98 10.93 23.63
CA ALA A 69 -5.98 11.77 24.29
C ALA A 69 -7.07 10.91 24.95
N HIS A 70 -7.08 10.86 26.29
CA HIS A 70 -8.13 10.16 27.04
C HIS A 70 -9.35 11.09 27.16
N GLY A 71 -10.50 10.69 26.60
CA GLY A 71 -11.80 11.32 26.87
C GLY A 71 -12.27 12.41 25.90
N GLU A 72 -11.69 12.55 24.70
CA GLU A 72 -12.21 13.46 23.67
C GLU A 72 -13.39 12.88 22.87
N ARG A 73 -14.11 13.76 22.15
CA ARG A 73 -15.37 13.46 21.43
C ARG A 73 -15.24 12.45 20.28
N ASP A 74 -14.02 12.17 19.79
CA ASP A 74 -13.80 11.27 18.65
C ASP A 74 -13.20 9.94 19.11
N PRO A 75 -13.74 8.79 18.67
CA PRO A 75 -13.25 7.48 19.10
C PRO A 75 -11.83 7.22 18.59
N SER A 76 -10.98 6.65 19.46
CA SER A 76 -9.64 6.19 19.09
C SER A 76 -9.73 5.04 18.08
N ILE A 77 -8.78 4.98 17.15
CA ILE A 77 -8.66 3.83 16.23
C ILE A 77 -8.39 2.51 17.00
N ASN A 78 -7.89 2.62 18.24
CA ASN A 78 -7.70 1.50 19.16
C ASN A 78 -8.96 1.10 19.95
N GLU A 79 -10.09 1.76 19.72
CA GLU A 79 -11.34 1.49 20.45
C GLU A 79 -12.50 1.08 19.53
N VAL A 80 -12.38 1.28 18.21
CA VAL A 80 -13.43 0.91 17.26
C VAL A 80 -13.76 -0.59 17.31
N PRO A 81 -15.04 -0.99 17.18
CA PRO A 81 -15.47 -2.37 17.44
C PRO A 81 -15.27 -3.33 16.24
N SER A 82 -14.96 -2.81 15.05
CA SER A 82 -14.74 -3.63 13.86
C SER A 82 -13.87 -2.91 12.83
N MET A 83 -13.26 -3.68 11.94
CA MET A 83 -12.47 -3.14 10.83
C MET A 83 -13.29 -2.24 9.89
N PHE A 84 -14.59 -2.45 9.75
CA PHE A 84 -15.46 -1.53 8.99
C PHE A 84 -15.58 -0.17 9.69
N GLN A 85 -15.72 -0.16 11.03
CA GLN A 85 -15.73 1.08 11.79
C GLN A 85 -14.35 1.76 11.78
N ALA A 86 -13.26 0.98 11.76
CA ALA A 86 -11.92 1.53 11.52
C ALA A 86 -11.83 2.21 10.15
N ALA A 87 -12.32 1.58 9.07
CA ALA A 87 -12.33 2.16 7.74
C ALA A 87 -13.16 3.45 7.68
N ARG A 88 -14.34 3.47 8.32
CA ARG A 88 -15.17 4.68 8.45
C ARG A 88 -14.42 5.80 9.17
N LEU A 89 -13.83 5.51 10.34
CA LEU A 89 -13.08 6.51 11.11
C LEU A 89 -11.93 7.11 10.30
N VAL A 90 -11.16 6.28 9.61
CA VAL A 90 -10.05 6.73 8.75
C VAL A 90 -10.57 7.57 7.58
N ALA A 91 -11.66 7.14 6.94
CA ALA A 91 -12.24 7.85 5.81
C ALA A 91 -12.86 9.20 6.20
N ASP A 92 -13.56 9.26 7.35
CA ASP A 92 -14.09 10.51 7.91
C ASP A 92 -12.96 11.47 8.31
N THR A 93 -11.85 10.94 8.83
CA THR A 93 -10.64 11.74 9.15
C THR A 93 -10.01 12.31 7.87
N LEU A 94 -9.86 11.49 6.82
CA LEU A 94 -9.36 11.93 5.52
C LEU A 94 -10.24 13.05 4.93
N ARG A 95 -11.56 12.84 4.89
CA ARG A 95 -12.51 13.84 4.40
C ARG A 95 -12.43 15.13 5.18
N SER A 96 -12.34 15.05 6.51
CA SER A 96 -12.20 16.21 7.40
C SER A 96 -10.95 17.02 7.05
N VAL A 97 -9.79 16.38 6.96
CA VAL A 97 -8.51 17.03 6.59
C VAL A 97 -8.59 17.71 5.23
N ILE A 98 -9.13 17.02 4.22
CA ILE A 98 -9.28 17.59 2.86
C ILE A 98 -10.18 18.84 2.88
N SER A 99 -11.24 18.82 3.70
CA SER A 99 -12.25 19.90 3.76
C SER A 99 -11.86 21.15 4.56
N GLN A 100 -10.72 21.16 5.27
CA GLN A 100 -10.36 22.26 6.18
C GLN A 100 -10.18 23.62 5.46
N PRO A 101 -10.65 24.75 6.03
CA PRO A 101 -10.73 26.05 5.33
C PRO A 101 -9.41 26.68 4.82
N GLY A 102 -8.24 26.12 5.11
CA GLY A 102 -6.94 26.58 4.59
C GLY A 102 -6.51 25.93 3.27
N THR A 103 -7.16 24.84 2.84
CA THR A 103 -6.90 24.13 1.58
C THR A 103 -7.72 24.70 0.40
N GLN A 104 -8.59 25.68 0.66
CA GLN A 104 -9.52 26.26 -0.33
C GLN A 104 -9.00 27.53 -1.03
N GLY A 105 -7.78 28.00 -0.70
CA GLY A 105 -7.13 29.11 -1.39
C GLY A 105 -6.74 28.71 -2.83
N GLN A 106 -7.42 29.31 -3.82
CA GLN A 106 -7.35 29.00 -5.26
C GLN A 106 -7.59 27.51 -5.57
N ARG A 107 -8.85 27.21 -5.92
CA ARG A 107 -9.33 25.91 -6.43
C ARG A 107 -8.46 25.40 -7.59
N ALA A 108 -7.46 24.60 -7.27
CA ALA A 108 -6.96 23.56 -8.16
C ALA A 108 -7.56 22.25 -7.65
N GLU A 109 -8.61 21.76 -8.34
CA GLU A 109 -9.17 20.44 -8.10
C GLU A 109 -8.03 19.41 -8.09
N GLY A 110 -7.89 18.66 -6.98
CA GLY A 110 -6.90 17.58 -6.86
C GLY A 110 -5.63 17.88 -6.06
N THR A 111 -5.34 19.13 -5.68
CA THR A 111 -4.07 19.48 -5.00
C THR A 111 -3.87 18.81 -3.64
N PHE A 112 -4.96 18.55 -2.91
CA PHE A 112 -4.92 18.02 -1.55
C PHE A 112 -5.40 16.57 -1.44
N ASN A 113 -5.67 15.90 -2.56
CA ASN A 113 -6.24 14.56 -2.55
C ASN A 113 -5.22 13.53 -2.03
N ALA A 114 -5.74 12.55 -1.29
CA ALA A 114 -4.99 11.38 -0.87
C ALA A 114 -5.88 10.14 -0.93
N THR A 115 -5.26 8.99 -1.16
CA THR A 115 -5.91 7.67 -1.19
C THR A 115 -5.16 6.77 -0.23
N LEU A 116 -5.90 5.94 0.52
CA LEU A 116 -5.34 5.13 1.59
C LEU A 116 -5.70 3.65 1.40
N ILE A 117 -4.84 2.75 1.86
CA ILE A 117 -5.19 1.33 2.02
C ILE A 117 -5.14 1.02 3.51
N LEU A 118 -6.24 0.51 4.07
CA LEU A 118 -6.33 0.08 5.46
C LEU A 118 -6.49 -1.44 5.52
N GLY A 119 -5.56 -2.14 6.15
CA GLY A 119 -5.62 -3.58 6.38
C GLY A 119 -5.49 -3.93 7.86
N GLY A 120 -6.03 -5.06 8.29
CA GLY A 120 -5.84 -5.52 9.66
C GLY A 120 -6.85 -6.55 10.11
N GLN A 121 -6.89 -6.75 11.42
CA GLN A 121 -7.84 -7.63 12.09
C GLN A 121 -8.09 -7.14 13.51
N ILE A 122 -9.36 -7.20 13.92
CA ILE A 122 -9.81 -6.98 15.29
C ILE A 122 -10.37 -8.30 15.81
N LYS A 123 -10.07 -8.63 17.08
CA LYS A 123 -10.49 -9.87 17.74
C LYS A 123 -11.98 -10.14 17.53
N GLY A 124 -12.30 -11.39 17.17
CA GLY A 124 -13.66 -11.82 16.86
C GLY A 124 -14.13 -11.50 15.43
N GLY A 125 -13.37 -10.70 14.67
CA GLY A 125 -13.62 -10.42 13.26
C GLY A 125 -12.61 -11.09 12.31
N PRO A 126 -12.93 -11.17 11.01
CA PRO A 126 -11.99 -11.65 10.00
C PRO A 126 -10.92 -10.61 9.70
N VAL A 127 -9.86 -11.05 9.02
CA VAL A 127 -8.90 -10.17 8.34
C VAL A 127 -9.63 -9.39 7.25
N ARG A 128 -9.44 -8.07 7.19
CA ARG A 128 -10.09 -7.20 6.19
C ARG A 128 -9.11 -6.19 5.61
N LEU A 129 -9.35 -5.81 4.36
CA LEU A 129 -8.53 -4.86 3.60
C LEU A 129 -9.44 -3.91 2.83
N PHE A 130 -9.21 -2.60 2.95
CA PHE A 130 -10.02 -1.55 2.37
C PHE A 130 -9.19 -0.60 1.54
N LEU A 131 -9.78 -0.09 0.46
CA LEU A 131 -9.30 1.05 -0.30
C LEU A 131 -10.18 2.26 -0.01
N ILE A 132 -9.58 3.32 0.54
CA ILE A 132 -10.27 4.55 0.96
C ILE A 132 -9.96 5.65 -0.05
N TYR A 133 -11.01 6.22 -0.62
CA TYR A 133 -10.93 7.27 -1.63
C TYR A 133 -10.96 8.68 -1.01
N PRO A 134 -10.47 9.71 -1.73
CA PRO A 134 -10.47 11.10 -1.26
C PRO A 134 -11.84 11.61 -0.79
N GLU A 135 -12.93 11.09 -1.37
CA GLU A 135 -14.31 11.47 -1.06
C GLU A 135 -14.78 10.97 0.33
N GLY A 136 -13.99 10.13 0.99
CA GLY A 136 -14.32 9.55 2.29
C GLY A 136 -15.23 8.31 2.21
N ASN A 137 -15.44 7.76 1.03
CA ASN A 137 -15.98 6.42 0.84
C ASN A 137 -14.85 5.39 0.65
N PHE A 138 -15.20 4.11 0.72
CA PHE A 138 -14.23 3.02 0.58
C PHE A 138 -14.88 1.76 0.02
N ILE A 139 -14.04 0.91 -0.57
CA ILE A 139 -14.39 -0.47 -0.97
C ILE A 139 -13.55 -1.46 -0.20
N GLU A 140 -13.97 -2.72 -0.19
CA GLU A 140 -13.30 -3.81 0.50
C GLU A 140 -12.80 -4.87 -0.48
N ALA A 141 -11.65 -5.46 -0.18
CA ALA A 141 -11.11 -6.58 -0.92
C ALA A 141 -12.00 -7.81 -0.73
N GLY A 142 -12.17 -8.58 -1.80
CA GLY A 142 -12.95 -9.82 -1.80
C GLY A 142 -12.14 -10.97 -2.38
N THR A 143 -12.79 -12.12 -2.56
CA THR A 143 -12.17 -13.28 -3.22
C THR A 143 -11.75 -12.99 -4.65
N ASP A 144 -12.56 -12.19 -5.37
CA ASP A 144 -12.34 -11.89 -6.79
C ASP A 144 -11.40 -10.69 -6.99
N THR A 145 -11.20 -9.88 -5.94
CA THR A 145 -10.29 -8.72 -5.94
C THR A 145 -9.54 -8.69 -4.61
N PRO A 146 -8.48 -9.51 -4.49
CA PRO A 146 -7.82 -9.77 -3.20
C PRO A 146 -6.64 -8.82 -2.93
N PHE A 147 -6.50 -7.75 -3.71
CA PHE A 147 -5.44 -6.77 -3.50
C PHE A 147 -5.86 -5.39 -3.95
N PHE A 148 -5.25 -4.38 -3.34
CA PHE A 148 -5.37 -2.99 -3.75
C PHE A 148 -3.99 -2.37 -3.98
N GLN A 149 -3.97 -1.40 -4.88
CA GLN A 149 -2.79 -0.60 -5.20
C GLN A 149 -3.18 0.89 -5.10
N ILE A 150 -2.26 1.73 -4.62
CA ILE A 150 -2.40 3.20 -4.63
C ILE A 150 -1.14 3.86 -5.18
N GLY A 151 -1.29 5.04 -5.80
CA GLY A 151 -0.19 5.76 -6.46
C GLY A 151 0.03 5.32 -7.92
N GLU A 152 1.28 5.05 -8.32
CA GLU A 152 1.70 4.68 -9.67
C GLU A 152 1.44 3.18 -9.97
N THR A 153 0.17 2.80 -10.01
CA THR A 153 -0.24 1.38 -9.95
C THR A 153 -0.06 0.60 -11.26
N LYS A 154 0.02 1.27 -12.41
CA LYS A 154 -0.12 0.64 -13.73
C LYS A 154 1.03 -0.31 -14.09
N TYR A 155 2.26 0.04 -13.71
CA TYR A 155 3.48 -0.66 -14.14
C TYR A 155 3.64 -2.02 -13.46
N GLY A 156 3.41 -2.06 -12.15
CA GLY A 156 3.53 -3.28 -11.34
C GLY A 156 2.29 -4.18 -11.36
N ARG A 157 1.16 -3.73 -11.95
CA ARG A 157 -0.10 -4.47 -11.92
C ARG A 157 -0.11 -5.79 -12.73
N PRO A 158 0.46 -5.88 -13.95
CA PRO A 158 0.37 -7.08 -14.76
C PRO A 158 0.91 -8.34 -14.09
N ILE A 159 2.02 -8.24 -13.36
CA ILE A 159 2.58 -9.40 -12.65
C ILE A 159 1.69 -9.84 -11.48
N LEU A 160 1.08 -8.89 -10.75
CA LEU A 160 0.12 -9.22 -9.69
C LEU A 160 -1.07 -9.97 -10.26
N VAL A 161 -1.65 -9.49 -11.36
CA VAL A 161 -2.82 -10.12 -12.00
C VAL A 161 -2.49 -11.53 -12.53
N ARG A 162 -1.27 -11.75 -13.01
CA ARG A 162 -0.88 -13.03 -13.63
C ARG A 162 -0.40 -14.08 -12.64
N ALA A 163 0.32 -13.66 -11.61
CA ALA A 163 1.04 -14.58 -10.74
C ALA A 163 0.43 -14.70 -9.35
N TYR A 164 -0.43 -13.78 -8.91
CA TYR A 164 -1.06 -13.87 -7.59
C TYR A 164 -1.81 -15.19 -7.40
N ASP A 165 -1.63 -15.79 -6.22
CA ASP A 165 -2.44 -16.89 -5.72
C ASP A 165 -2.70 -16.67 -4.22
N ARG A 166 -3.94 -16.87 -3.79
CA ARG A 166 -4.36 -16.70 -2.40
C ARG A 166 -3.69 -17.66 -1.42
N THR A 167 -3.23 -18.82 -1.91
CA THR A 167 -2.56 -19.84 -1.08
C THR A 167 -1.05 -19.61 -0.97
N MET A 168 -0.51 -18.53 -1.54
CA MET A 168 0.92 -18.22 -1.47
C MET A 168 1.44 -18.11 -0.04
N GLY A 169 2.68 -18.58 0.14
CA GLY A 169 3.57 -18.25 1.26
C GLY A 169 3.82 -16.74 1.38
N PHE A 170 4.16 -16.22 2.56
CA PHE A 170 4.57 -14.81 2.69
C PHE A 170 5.84 -14.54 1.87
N GLU A 171 6.77 -15.48 1.84
CA GLU A 171 8.00 -15.42 1.07
C GLU A 171 7.73 -15.33 -0.44
N GLN A 172 6.75 -16.08 -0.94
CA GLN A 172 6.32 -16.02 -2.33
C GLN A 172 5.64 -14.69 -2.66
N ALA A 173 4.79 -14.20 -1.76
CA ALA A 173 4.12 -12.91 -1.92
C ALA A 173 5.11 -11.73 -1.88
N ILE A 174 6.12 -11.78 -1.02
CA ILE A 174 7.20 -10.77 -0.99
C ILE A 174 7.97 -10.78 -2.30
N LYS A 175 8.32 -11.96 -2.83
CA LYS A 175 8.98 -12.09 -4.14
C LYS A 175 8.13 -11.48 -5.26
N LEU A 176 6.84 -11.79 -5.29
CA LEU A 176 5.88 -11.23 -6.24
C LEU A 176 5.81 -9.69 -6.15
N LEU A 177 5.73 -9.15 -4.92
CA LEU A 177 5.74 -7.71 -4.69
C LEU A 177 7.04 -7.06 -5.16
N LEU A 178 8.20 -7.65 -4.87
CA LEU A 178 9.48 -7.10 -5.33
C LEU A 178 9.57 -7.03 -6.85
N VAL A 179 9.04 -8.02 -7.58
CA VAL A 179 8.94 -7.96 -9.04
C VAL A 179 7.98 -6.85 -9.50
N SER A 180 6.85 -6.68 -8.80
CA SER A 180 5.90 -5.60 -9.06
C SER A 180 6.52 -4.21 -8.85
N PHE A 181 7.29 -4.04 -7.78
CA PHE A 181 8.00 -2.81 -7.45
C PHE A 181 9.17 -2.55 -8.41
N ASP A 182 9.96 -3.57 -8.76
CA ASP A 182 11.06 -3.45 -9.74
C ASP A 182 10.56 -2.94 -11.09
N SER A 183 9.48 -3.53 -11.60
CA SER A 183 8.83 -3.10 -12.85
C SER A 183 8.40 -1.64 -12.79
N THR A 184 7.93 -1.19 -11.63
CA THR A 184 7.47 0.18 -11.41
C THR A 184 8.65 1.16 -11.31
N VAL A 185 9.69 0.82 -10.56
CA VAL A 185 10.91 1.66 -10.40
C VAL A 185 11.62 1.84 -11.74
N LYS A 186 11.74 0.78 -12.55
CA LYS A 186 12.37 0.85 -13.88
C LYS A 186 11.58 1.73 -14.86
N ALA A 187 10.26 1.81 -14.72
CA ALA A 187 9.39 2.54 -15.63
C ALA A 187 9.03 3.96 -15.15
N ASN A 188 9.18 4.26 -13.85
CA ASN A 188 8.76 5.53 -13.27
C ASN A 188 9.65 5.95 -12.09
N LEU A 189 10.44 7.01 -12.29
CA LEU A 189 11.39 7.55 -11.30
C LEU A 189 10.73 8.11 -10.04
N SER A 190 9.41 8.31 -10.05
CA SER A 190 8.67 8.81 -8.90
C SER A 190 8.45 7.79 -7.78
N VAL A 191 8.79 6.53 -8.05
CA VAL A 191 8.76 5.41 -7.10
C VAL A 191 10.19 4.97 -6.85
N GLY A 192 10.52 4.64 -5.60
CA GLY A 192 11.86 4.17 -5.30
C GLY A 192 12.07 3.63 -3.89
N PRO A 193 13.12 2.81 -3.72
CA PRO A 193 13.52 2.31 -2.42
C PRO A 193 13.99 3.45 -1.50
N PRO A 194 14.05 3.21 -0.17
CA PRO A 194 13.73 1.95 0.50
C PRO A 194 12.24 1.59 0.45
N PHE A 195 11.94 0.29 0.59
CA PHE A 195 10.57 -0.22 0.68
C PHE A 195 10.28 -0.66 2.12
N ASP A 196 9.18 -0.19 2.69
CA ASP A 196 8.68 -0.64 3.99
C ASP A 196 7.70 -1.80 3.76
N LEU A 197 7.89 -2.91 4.47
CA LEU A 197 7.11 -4.14 4.37
C LEU A 197 6.60 -4.55 5.74
N GLN A 198 5.30 -4.83 5.83
CA GLN A 198 4.66 -5.36 7.02
C GLN A 198 3.87 -6.62 6.69
N LEU A 199 4.08 -7.65 7.51
CA LEU A 199 3.35 -8.91 7.44
C LEU A 199 2.40 -9.02 8.63
N TYR A 200 1.25 -9.64 8.39
CA TYR A 200 0.32 -10.01 9.43
C TYR A 200 -0.24 -11.40 9.18
N ARG A 201 -0.11 -12.30 10.16
CA ARG A 201 -0.69 -13.64 10.12
C ARG A 201 -2.12 -13.63 10.67
N ALA A 202 -3.06 -14.17 9.90
CA ALA A 202 -4.46 -14.24 10.31
C ALA A 202 -4.60 -14.89 11.69
N GLY A 203 -5.33 -14.22 12.59
CA GLY A 203 -5.59 -14.68 13.95
C GLY A 203 -4.47 -14.48 14.95
N SER A 204 -3.27 -14.03 14.56
CA SER A 204 -2.17 -13.83 15.51
C SER A 204 -2.40 -12.63 16.44
N LEU A 205 -3.17 -11.65 15.97
CA LEU A 205 -3.41 -10.34 16.63
C LEU A 205 -2.12 -9.69 17.15
N THR A 206 -1.01 -9.93 16.46
CA THR A 206 0.29 -9.32 16.66
C THR A 206 0.99 -9.19 15.31
N LEU A 207 1.73 -8.12 15.13
CA LEU A 207 2.49 -7.91 13.90
C LEU A 207 3.80 -8.71 13.92
N GLU A 208 4.21 -9.19 12.76
CA GLU A 208 5.59 -9.63 12.55
C GLU A 208 6.53 -8.42 12.60
N PRO A 209 7.85 -8.61 12.82
CA PRO A 209 8.80 -7.51 12.73
C PRO A 209 8.70 -6.78 11.38
N GLN A 210 8.65 -5.45 11.42
CA GLN A 210 8.63 -4.64 10.20
C GLN A 210 9.97 -4.80 9.47
N LEU A 211 9.90 -5.02 8.16
CA LEU A 211 11.07 -5.16 7.29
C LEU A 211 11.25 -3.90 6.45
N ARG A 212 12.51 -3.50 6.23
CA ARG A 212 12.85 -2.37 5.35
C ARG A 212 13.90 -2.81 4.34
N ILE A 213 13.52 -2.80 3.07
CA ILE A 213 14.36 -3.25 1.95
C ILE A 213 15.06 -2.02 1.39
N ALA A 214 16.37 -1.94 1.59
CA ALA A 214 17.18 -0.82 1.15
C ALA A 214 17.41 -0.83 -0.37
N ALA A 215 17.93 0.28 -0.90
CA ALA A 215 18.23 0.39 -2.33
C ALA A 215 19.36 -0.57 -2.77
N ASP A 216 20.28 -0.86 -1.85
CA ASP A 216 21.44 -1.74 -1.99
C ASP A 216 21.20 -3.16 -1.43
N ASP A 217 19.95 -3.50 -1.12
CA ASP A 217 19.60 -4.80 -0.56
C ASP A 217 20.00 -5.94 -1.52
N PRO A 218 20.86 -6.90 -1.09
CA PRO A 218 21.35 -7.96 -1.97
C PRO A 218 20.25 -8.86 -2.53
N TYR A 219 19.20 -9.11 -1.75
CA TYR A 219 18.08 -9.94 -2.18
C TYR A 219 17.24 -9.21 -3.24
N TYR A 220 16.97 -7.92 -3.04
CA TYR A 220 16.28 -7.10 -4.05
C TYR A 220 17.05 -7.05 -5.37
N HIS A 221 18.38 -6.84 -5.32
CA HIS A 221 19.23 -6.88 -6.51
C HIS A 221 19.19 -8.23 -7.22
N ALA A 222 19.25 -9.34 -6.48
CA ALA A 222 19.15 -10.67 -7.04
C ALA A 222 17.80 -10.91 -7.75
N ILE A 223 16.69 -10.45 -7.16
CA ILE A 223 15.35 -10.52 -7.79
C ILE A 223 15.31 -9.67 -9.06
N SER A 224 15.76 -8.41 -9.01
CA SER A 224 15.73 -7.49 -10.15
C SER A 224 16.54 -8.01 -11.35
N ALA A 225 17.75 -8.52 -11.09
CA ALA A 225 18.62 -9.07 -12.13
C ALA A 225 18.08 -10.40 -12.67
N GLY A 226 17.74 -11.34 -11.78
CA GLY A 226 17.23 -12.66 -12.18
C GLY A 226 15.92 -12.58 -12.96
N TRP A 227 15.01 -11.69 -12.56
CA TRP A 227 13.76 -11.46 -13.29
C TRP A 227 13.99 -10.84 -14.67
N GLY A 228 14.92 -9.90 -14.78
CA GLY A 228 15.29 -9.30 -16.06
C GLY A 228 15.80 -10.33 -17.08
N GLU A 229 16.69 -11.23 -16.64
CA GLU A 229 17.21 -12.30 -17.51
C GLU A 229 16.16 -13.38 -17.85
N ALA A 230 15.29 -13.70 -16.89
CA ALA A 230 14.17 -14.63 -17.13
C ALA A 230 13.19 -14.09 -18.18
N LEU A 231 12.89 -12.79 -18.15
CA LEU A 231 12.02 -12.16 -19.15
C LEU A 231 12.60 -12.19 -20.56
N LYS A 232 13.91 -11.94 -20.71
CA LYS A 232 14.59 -12.04 -22.01
C LYS A 232 14.52 -13.47 -22.56
N THR A 233 14.90 -14.44 -21.73
CA THR A 233 14.80 -15.87 -22.09
C THR A 233 13.37 -16.26 -22.49
N ALA A 234 12.37 -15.79 -21.75
CA ALA A 234 10.97 -16.07 -22.06
C ALA A 234 10.55 -15.45 -23.39
N LEU A 235 10.96 -14.21 -23.67
CA LEU A 235 10.69 -13.53 -24.94
C LEU A 235 11.36 -14.26 -26.12
N ASP A 236 12.63 -14.63 -25.99
CA ASP A 236 13.41 -15.34 -27.01
C ASP A 236 12.85 -16.75 -27.28
N SER A 237 12.11 -17.32 -26.33
CA SER A 237 11.46 -18.64 -26.50
C SER A 237 10.13 -18.58 -27.25
N LEU A 238 9.59 -17.39 -27.50
CA LEU A 238 8.35 -17.22 -28.26
C LEU A 238 8.63 -17.40 -29.76
N PRO A 239 7.67 -17.92 -30.54
CA PRO A 239 7.82 -18.02 -31.98
C PRO A 239 7.95 -16.62 -32.60
N ASP A 240 8.87 -16.49 -33.56
CA ASP A 240 9.02 -15.28 -34.36
C ASP A 240 7.75 -15.00 -35.18
N PHE A 241 7.47 -13.72 -35.42
CA PHE A 241 6.39 -13.33 -36.31
C PHE A 241 6.81 -13.58 -37.77
N GLU A 242 6.07 -14.44 -38.47
CA GLU A 242 6.28 -14.66 -39.90
C GLU A 242 5.69 -13.48 -40.68
N LEU A 243 6.57 -12.66 -41.28
CA LEU A 243 6.16 -11.67 -42.27
C LEU A 243 5.84 -12.41 -43.57
N ASP A 244 4.56 -12.42 -43.99
CA ASP A 244 4.19 -12.91 -45.32
C ASP A 244 5.02 -12.16 -46.36
N ALA A 245 5.96 -12.86 -47.00
CA ALA A 245 6.59 -12.39 -48.21
C ALA A 245 5.51 -12.42 -49.29
N GLY A 246 4.79 -11.30 -49.43
CA GLY A 246 3.79 -11.13 -50.48
C GLY A 246 4.39 -11.50 -51.84
N GLY A 247 3.66 -12.33 -52.58
CA GLY A 247 3.95 -12.66 -53.98
C GLY A 247 3.80 -11.48 -54.92
#